data_AF-A0A3A4QEL6-F1
#
_entry.id   AF-A0A3A4QEL6-F1
#
_cell.length_a   1.000
_cell.length_b   1.000
_cell.length_c   1.000
_cell.angle_alpha   90.00
_cell.angle_beta   90.00
_cell.angle_gamma   90.00
#
_symmetry.space_group_name_H-M   'P 1'
#
loop_
_entity.id
_entity.type
_entity.pdbx_description
1 polymer ?
#
loop_
_entity_poly.entity_id
_entity_poly.type
_entity_poly.pdbx_seq_one_letter_code
_entity_poly.pdbx_strand_id
1 'polypeptide(L)'
;MDCGKILLATALAQAEIHDRLYATIEEHWLRYLWSSWIKARPDQLANHNLAFIIFNYDRCLEHYFTQAVSRSYNIHENNAWAAVLQLSIVHPHGSLGVYDPAGRAATKQSRPFAPPANFFDVSMAAESIKLFWEQEEDHARSVSFSLARAFAGAECVVFLGFGYLKSNMEIIAHFIKEEQARRDLAIYGTAYRLSRNDRSRAIRYLGRSATLADVTALELLRNTVPLDELAPEA
;
A
#
# COMPACT_ATOMS: atom_id res chain seq x y z
N MET A 1 -5.13 -10.01 24.63
CA MET A 1 -4.48 -10.11 23.31
C MET A 1 -4.83 -11.47 22.72
N ASP A 2 -5.41 -11.51 21.52
CA ASP A 2 -5.86 -12.74 20.85
C ASP A 2 -4.64 -13.56 20.36
N CYS A 3 -4.58 -14.86 20.67
CA CYS A 3 -3.50 -15.74 20.24
C CYS A 3 -3.39 -15.83 18.71
N GLY A 4 -4.49 -15.68 17.97
CA GLY A 4 -4.49 -15.64 16.51
C GLY A 4 -3.72 -14.44 15.97
N LYS A 5 -3.89 -13.26 16.58
CA LYS A 5 -3.15 -12.05 16.20
C LYS A 5 -1.66 -12.17 16.49
N ILE A 6 -1.30 -12.77 17.62
CA ILE A 6 0.11 -12.99 17.99
C ILE A 6 0.79 -13.88 16.93
N LEU A 7 0.14 -14.98 16.54
CA LEU A 7 0.67 -15.88 15.52
C LEU A 7 0.77 -15.19 14.15
N LEU A 8 -0.26 -14.45 13.75
CA LEU A 8 -0.27 -13.68 12.50
C LEU A 8 0.85 -12.64 12.49
N ALA A 9 0.94 -11.80 13.53
CA ALA A 9 1.97 -10.79 13.67
C ALA A 9 3.37 -11.40 13.66
N THR A 10 3.57 -12.52 14.36
CA THR A 10 4.84 -13.25 14.37
C THR A 10 5.23 -13.69 12.97
N ALA A 11 4.33 -14.39 12.27
CA ALA A 11 4.60 -14.95 10.94
C ALA A 11 4.91 -13.86 9.91
N LEU A 12 4.15 -12.76 9.92
CA LEU A 12 4.33 -11.66 8.98
C LEU A 12 5.57 -10.82 9.33
N ALA A 13 5.78 -10.46 10.60
CA ALA A 13 6.93 -9.66 11.01
C ALA A 13 8.26 -10.42 10.81
N GLN A 14 8.27 -11.75 10.93
CA GLN A 14 9.45 -12.56 10.60
C GLN A 14 9.84 -12.50 9.12
N ALA A 15 8.90 -12.13 8.23
CA ALA A 15 9.17 -12.00 6.80
C ALA A 15 9.75 -10.62 6.42
N GLU A 16 9.72 -9.63 7.32
CA GLU A 16 10.27 -8.29 7.09
C GLU A 16 11.80 -8.30 7.19
N ILE A 17 12.45 -8.77 6.13
CA ILE A 17 13.90 -8.91 6.03
C ILE A 17 14.39 -8.05 4.85
N HIS A 18 15.26 -7.07 5.13
CA HIS A 18 15.82 -6.16 4.12
C HIS A 18 16.35 -6.94 2.91
N ASP A 19 17.33 -7.83 3.11
CA ASP A 19 17.98 -8.55 2.02
C ASP A 19 17.00 -9.38 1.18
N ARG A 20 15.93 -9.92 1.80
CA ARG A 20 14.91 -10.68 1.08
C ARG A 20 14.07 -9.79 0.17
N LEU A 21 13.71 -8.59 0.62
CA LEU A 21 13.00 -7.61 -0.20
C LEU A 21 13.87 -7.18 -1.39
N TYR A 22 15.17 -7.00 -1.18
CA TYR A 22 16.09 -6.55 -2.22
C TYR A 22 16.54 -7.68 -3.17
N ALA A 23 16.48 -8.94 -2.75
CA ALA A 23 16.84 -10.10 -3.59
C ALA A 23 16.00 -10.23 -4.87
N THR A 24 14.76 -9.74 -4.86
CA THR A 24 13.83 -9.81 -6.01
C THR A 24 13.56 -8.46 -6.64
N ILE A 25 14.25 -7.40 -6.21
CA ILE A 25 13.85 -6.01 -6.50
C ILE A 25 14.08 -5.56 -7.94
N GLU A 26 15.06 -6.16 -8.63
CA GLU A 26 15.40 -5.85 -10.04
C GLU A 26 14.18 -5.97 -10.97
N GLU A 27 13.35 -6.98 -10.74
CA GLU A 27 12.12 -7.25 -11.49
C GLU A 27 10.86 -7.04 -10.64
N HIS A 28 10.92 -6.10 -9.70
CA HIS A 28 9.81 -5.81 -8.80
C HIS A 28 9.08 -4.51 -9.19
N TRP A 29 7.76 -4.54 -9.05
CA TRP A 29 6.89 -3.39 -9.37
C TRP A 29 7.21 -2.14 -8.53
N LEU A 30 7.64 -2.32 -7.28
CA LEU A 30 8.08 -1.22 -6.41
C LEU A 30 9.22 -0.42 -7.03
N ARG A 31 10.24 -1.12 -7.55
CA ARG A 31 11.36 -0.49 -8.25
C ARG A 31 10.90 0.20 -9.51
N TYR A 32 10.09 -0.48 -10.31
CA TYR A 32 9.58 0.11 -11.55
C TYR A 32 8.83 1.42 -11.27
N LEU A 33 7.91 1.41 -10.31
CA LEU A 33 7.12 2.57 -9.93
C LEU A 33 8.02 3.72 -9.45
N TRP A 34 8.99 3.44 -8.58
CA TRP A 34 9.94 4.44 -8.09
C TRP A 34 10.81 5.01 -9.21
N SER A 35 11.46 4.12 -9.95
CA SER A 35 12.49 4.47 -10.94
C SER A 35 11.95 4.93 -12.28
N SER A 36 10.67 4.71 -12.58
CA SER A 36 10.07 5.09 -13.88
C SER A 36 9.11 6.25 -13.73
N TRP A 37 8.31 6.28 -12.65
CA TRP A 37 7.19 7.21 -12.53
C TRP A 37 7.33 8.24 -11.41
N ILE A 38 7.77 7.83 -10.21
CA ILE A 38 7.91 8.78 -9.11
C ILE A 38 9.11 9.69 -9.35
N LYS A 39 10.34 9.15 -9.45
CA LYS A 39 11.60 9.89 -9.71
C LYS A 39 11.73 11.26 -9.00
N ALA A 40 11.06 11.44 -7.86
CA ALA A 40 10.88 12.75 -7.25
C ALA A 40 12.06 13.09 -6.36
N ARG A 41 12.34 14.39 -6.22
CA ARG A 41 13.16 14.87 -5.10
C ARG A 41 12.39 14.75 -3.78
N PRO A 42 13.07 14.62 -2.63
CA PRO A 42 12.40 14.44 -1.34
C PRO A 42 11.37 15.55 -1.03
N ASP A 43 11.67 16.79 -1.43
CA ASP A 43 10.81 17.97 -1.27
C ASP A 43 9.64 18.05 -2.26
N GLN A 44 9.63 17.18 -3.28
CA GLN A 44 8.62 17.16 -4.33
C GLN A 44 7.68 15.95 -4.24
N LEU A 45 7.90 15.02 -3.31
CA LEU A 45 7.07 13.83 -3.17
C LEU A 45 5.59 14.17 -2.92
N ALA A 46 5.30 15.23 -2.15
CA ALA A 46 3.93 15.74 -1.96
C ALA A 46 3.24 16.18 -3.26
N ASN A 47 4.00 16.56 -4.29
CA ASN A 47 3.45 17.05 -5.56
C ASN A 47 2.99 15.91 -6.47
N HIS A 48 3.33 14.67 -6.14
CA HIS A 48 2.78 13.52 -6.85
C HIS A 48 1.35 13.31 -6.36
N ASN A 49 0.39 13.44 -7.29
CA ASN A 49 -1.02 13.09 -7.08
C ASN A 49 -1.19 11.55 -6.99
N LEU A 50 -0.54 10.95 -5.99
CA LEU A 50 -0.44 9.51 -5.82
C LEU A 50 -0.78 9.11 -4.38
N ALA A 51 -1.70 8.16 -4.28
CA ALA A 51 -2.05 7.51 -3.03
C ALA A 51 -1.85 5.99 -3.11
N PHE A 52 -1.36 5.41 -2.02
CA PHE A 52 -1.20 3.97 -1.83
C PHE A 52 -2.21 3.49 -0.78
N ILE A 53 -3.09 2.56 -1.18
CA ILE A 53 -4.01 1.90 -0.27
C ILE A 53 -3.53 0.44 -0.12
N ILE A 54 -2.94 0.12 1.03
CA ILE A 54 -2.23 -1.13 1.27
C ILE A 54 -3.06 -1.99 2.23
N PHE A 55 -3.59 -3.09 1.71
CA PHE A 55 -4.35 -4.06 2.50
C PHE A 55 -3.47 -5.10 3.19
N ASN A 56 -2.20 -5.17 2.80
CA ASN A 56 -1.21 -6.00 3.47
C ASN A 56 -0.77 -5.32 4.78
N TYR A 57 -0.37 -6.14 5.75
CA TYR A 57 0.11 -5.63 7.04
C TYR A 57 1.61 -5.28 7.03
N ASP A 58 2.37 -5.84 6.08
CA ASP A 58 3.80 -5.58 5.94
C ASP A 58 4.08 -4.13 5.52
N ARG A 59 5.32 -3.70 5.78
CA ARG A 59 5.76 -2.31 5.56
C ARG A 59 6.81 -2.22 4.46
N CYS A 60 6.72 -3.12 3.47
CA CYS A 60 7.72 -3.21 2.41
C CYS A 60 7.76 -1.96 1.55
N LEU A 61 6.62 -1.29 1.32
CA LEU A 61 6.55 -0.08 0.51
C LEU A 61 7.27 1.08 1.21
N GLU A 62 6.94 1.32 2.47
CA GLU A 62 7.53 2.38 3.30
C GLU A 62 9.03 2.18 3.42
N HIS A 63 9.45 0.95 3.69
CA HIS A 63 10.86 0.60 3.76
C HIS A 63 11.56 0.80 2.42
N TYR A 64 11.01 0.26 1.32
CA TYR A 64 11.62 0.40 0.00
C TYR A 64 11.75 1.87 -0.41
N PHE A 65 10.69 2.66 -0.26
CA PHE A 65 10.69 4.07 -0.69
C PHE A 65 11.65 4.90 0.17
N THR A 66 11.70 4.65 1.48
CA THR A 66 12.66 5.32 2.38
C THR A 66 14.09 5.06 1.94
N GLN A 67 14.44 3.81 1.67
CA GLN A 67 15.78 3.45 1.21
C GLN A 67 16.05 3.99 -0.19
N ALA A 68 15.06 4.00 -1.09
CA ALA A 68 15.20 4.53 -2.43
C ALA A 68 15.50 6.04 -2.40
N VAL A 69 14.78 6.81 -1.58
CA VAL A 69 15.06 8.24 -1.33
C VAL A 69 16.43 8.43 -0.69
N SER A 70 16.70 7.74 0.42
CA SER A 70 17.95 7.88 1.18
C SER A 70 19.17 7.63 0.31
N ARG A 71 19.15 6.57 -0.50
CA ARG A 71 20.26 6.21 -1.39
C ARG A 71 20.36 7.13 -2.61
N SER A 72 19.25 7.52 -3.21
CA SER A 72 19.27 8.39 -4.41
C SER A 72 19.78 9.80 -4.10
N TYR A 73 19.52 10.30 -2.89
CA TYR A 73 19.85 11.68 -2.49
C TYR A 73 20.94 11.76 -1.42
N ASN A 74 21.50 10.62 -1.00
CA ASN A 74 22.52 10.51 0.05
C ASN A 74 22.12 11.24 1.35
N ILE A 75 20.87 11.06 1.79
CA ILE A 75 20.34 11.64 3.02
C ILE A 75 20.05 10.55 4.05
N HIS A 76 20.06 10.92 5.34
CA HIS A 76 19.75 10.02 6.44
C HIS A 76 18.33 9.45 6.32
N GLU A 77 18.13 8.16 6.65
CA GLU A 77 16.87 7.45 6.47
C GLU A 77 15.67 8.11 7.16
N ASN A 78 15.87 8.74 8.33
CA ASN A 78 14.82 9.55 8.98
C ASN A 78 14.32 10.71 8.12
N ASN A 79 15.22 11.42 7.43
CA ASN A 79 14.84 12.54 6.56
C ASN A 79 14.16 11.99 5.29
N ALA A 80 14.63 10.85 4.79
CA ALA A 80 13.99 10.15 3.70
C ALA A 80 12.56 9.68 4.07
N TRP A 81 12.38 9.12 5.26
CA TRP A 81 11.07 8.70 5.75
C TRP A 81 10.11 9.89 5.93
N ALA A 82 10.60 11.01 6.48
CA ALA A 82 9.82 12.24 6.57
C ALA A 82 9.36 12.75 5.18
N ALA A 83 10.17 12.55 4.14
CA ALA A 83 9.79 12.85 2.76
C ALA A 83 8.76 11.85 2.22
N VAL A 84 8.94 10.55 2.46
CA VAL A 84 7.98 9.50 2.04
C VAL A 84 6.62 9.66 2.72
N LEU A 85 6.59 10.12 3.98
CA LEU A 85 5.35 10.45 4.70
C LEU A 85 4.51 11.56 4.06
N GLN A 86 5.06 12.30 3.09
CA GLN A 86 4.30 13.25 2.30
C GLN A 86 3.38 12.54 1.28
N LEU A 87 3.68 11.29 0.91
CA LEU A 87 2.79 10.46 0.10
C LEU A 87 1.60 10.02 0.93
N SER A 88 0.43 9.91 0.31
CA SER A 88 -0.74 9.35 0.96
C SER A 88 -0.60 7.83 1.03
N ILE A 89 -0.27 7.27 2.19
CA ILE A 89 -0.21 5.82 2.43
C ILE A 89 -1.27 5.47 3.47
N VAL A 90 -2.22 4.62 3.08
CA VAL A 90 -3.37 4.23 3.90
C VAL A 90 -3.37 2.72 4.08
N HIS A 91 -3.42 2.25 5.33
CA HIS A 91 -3.56 0.83 5.66
C HIS A 91 -4.94 0.56 6.28
N PRO A 92 -5.96 0.15 5.50
CA PRO A 92 -7.32 0.02 6.02
C PRO A 92 -7.47 -1.02 7.13
N HIS A 93 -6.62 -2.04 7.14
CA HIS A 93 -6.56 -3.08 8.18
C HIS A 93 -5.46 -2.81 9.23
N GLY A 94 -4.84 -1.63 9.21
CA GLY A 94 -3.62 -1.39 9.98
C GLY A 94 -2.39 -2.09 9.41
N SER A 95 -1.30 -2.07 10.16
CA SER A 95 0.01 -2.59 9.75
C SER A 95 0.69 -3.32 10.92
N LEU A 96 1.89 -3.85 10.71
CA LEU A 96 2.75 -4.41 11.77
C LEU A 96 3.39 -3.35 12.68
N GLY A 97 2.79 -2.17 12.77
CA GLY A 97 3.27 -1.00 13.52
C GLY A 97 3.69 0.14 12.61
N VAL A 98 3.92 1.31 13.18
CA VAL A 98 4.44 2.47 12.46
C VAL A 98 5.87 2.16 11.99
N TYR A 99 6.15 2.38 10.71
CA TYR A 99 7.51 2.23 10.18
C TYR A 99 8.44 3.28 10.80
N ASP A 100 9.58 2.84 11.35
CA ASP A 100 10.62 3.69 11.91
C ASP A 100 12.00 3.16 11.47
N PRO A 101 12.66 3.80 10.49
CA PRO A 101 13.94 3.31 9.98
C PRO A 101 15.05 3.33 11.03
N ALA A 102 15.04 4.28 11.97
CA ALA A 102 16.09 4.42 12.97
C ALA A 102 15.90 3.51 14.19
N GLY A 103 14.74 2.85 14.32
CA GLY A 103 14.39 2.05 15.50
C GLY A 103 14.47 2.84 16.81
N ARG A 104 14.26 4.16 16.74
CA ARG A 104 14.32 5.08 17.90
C ARG A 104 12.99 5.20 18.63
N ALA A 105 11.99 4.42 18.22
CA ALA A 105 10.66 4.34 18.78
C ALA A 105 10.03 5.74 18.98
N ALA A 106 9.72 6.42 17.88
CA ALA A 106 8.99 7.70 17.92
C ALA A 106 7.63 7.57 18.64
N THR A 107 7.03 6.37 18.60
CA THR A 107 5.83 6.01 19.36
C THR A 107 5.99 4.62 19.97
N LYS A 108 5.10 4.27 20.93
CA LYS A 108 5.03 2.90 21.47
C LYS A 108 4.69 1.83 20.42
N GLN A 109 4.23 2.26 19.24
CA GLN A 109 3.82 1.39 18.13
C GLN A 109 4.78 1.41 16.94
N SER A 110 5.92 2.12 17.05
CA SER A 110 6.90 2.17 15.97
C SER A 110 7.98 1.11 16.12
N ARG A 111 8.40 0.51 15.00
CA ARG A 111 9.49 -0.46 14.97
C ARG A 111 10.22 -0.48 13.62
N PRO A 112 11.49 -0.89 13.57
CA PRO A 112 12.23 -1.02 12.31
C PRO A 112 11.66 -2.14 11.43
N PHE A 113 12.05 -2.12 10.15
CA PHE A 113 11.79 -3.20 9.20
C PHE A 113 12.85 -4.30 9.39
N ALA A 114 12.56 -5.18 10.34
CA ALA A 114 13.37 -6.32 10.70
C ALA A 114 12.47 -7.39 11.33
N PRO A 115 12.92 -8.65 11.46
CA PRO A 115 12.24 -9.63 12.30
C PRO A 115 12.10 -9.15 13.74
N PRO A 116 11.04 -9.53 14.47
CA PRO A 116 10.88 -9.16 15.88
C PRO A 116 12.00 -9.78 16.71
N ALA A 117 12.64 -8.99 17.57
CA ALA A 117 13.74 -9.43 18.42
C ALA A 117 13.27 -10.09 19.71
N ASN A 118 12.04 -9.77 20.16
CA ASN A 118 11.48 -10.25 21.41
C ASN A 118 9.94 -10.27 21.36
N PHE A 119 9.31 -10.75 22.44
CA PHE A 119 7.86 -10.82 22.55
C PHE A 119 7.18 -9.45 22.57
N PHE A 120 7.86 -8.40 23.04
CA PHE A 120 7.29 -7.05 23.05
C PHE A 120 7.07 -6.53 21.61
N ASP A 121 8.02 -6.77 20.70
CA ASP A 121 7.87 -6.42 19.28
C ASP A 121 6.68 -7.14 18.64
N VAL A 122 6.49 -8.42 18.98
CA VAL A 122 5.36 -9.23 18.51
C VAL A 122 4.04 -8.72 19.09
N SER A 123 4.00 -8.43 20.38
CA SER A 123 2.81 -7.90 21.07
C SER A 123 2.37 -6.58 20.42
N MET A 124 3.31 -5.68 20.19
CA MET A 124 3.05 -4.40 19.54
C MET A 124 2.52 -4.58 18.11
N ALA A 125 3.16 -5.43 17.31
CA ALA A 125 2.70 -5.70 15.95
C ALA A 125 1.29 -6.32 15.95
N ALA A 126 0.99 -7.21 16.90
CA ALA A 126 -0.33 -7.81 17.07
C ALA A 126 -1.41 -6.78 17.46
N GLU A 127 -1.08 -5.78 18.28
CA GLU A 127 -1.99 -4.68 18.64
C GLU A 127 -2.26 -3.70 17.48
N SER A 128 -1.28 -3.57 16.58
CA SER A 128 -1.35 -2.70 15.41
C SER A 128 -2.15 -3.30 14.24
N ILE A 129 -2.28 -4.63 14.21
CA ILE A 129 -3.20 -5.33 13.30
C ILE A 129 -4.64 -5.04 13.71
N LYS A 130 -5.42 -4.48 12.78
CA LYS A 130 -6.86 -4.27 12.92
C LYS A 130 -7.60 -5.33 12.13
N LEU A 131 -8.37 -6.17 12.81
CA LEU A 131 -9.27 -7.12 12.16
C LEU A 131 -10.59 -6.42 11.82
N PHE A 132 -11.29 -6.94 10.82
CA PHE A 132 -12.48 -6.28 10.26
C PHE A 132 -13.59 -6.00 11.30
N TRP A 133 -13.64 -6.80 12.37
CA TRP A 133 -14.65 -6.70 13.43
C TRP A 133 -14.25 -5.82 14.62
N GLU A 134 -13.01 -5.34 14.67
CA GLU A 134 -12.45 -4.63 15.83
C GLU A 134 -12.29 -3.12 15.60
N GLN A 135 -12.84 -2.59 14.52
CA GLN A 135 -12.65 -1.18 14.22
C GLN A 135 -13.38 -0.32 15.25
N GLU A 136 -12.61 0.23 16.20
CA GLU A 136 -13.04 1.33 17.05
C GLU A 136 -13.55 2.47 16.17
N GLU A 137 -14.60 3.15 16.63
CA GLU A 137 -15.35 4.13 15.84
C GLU A 137 -14.44 5.26 15.32
N ASP A 138 -13.48 5.71 16.14
CA ASP A 138 -12.52 6.76 15.77
C ASP A 138 -11.49 6.28 14.74
N HIS A 139 -11.03 5.03 14.82
CA HIS A 139 -10.13 4.46 13.82
C HIS A 139 -10.84 4.30 12.48
N ALA A 140 -12.05 3.75 12.48
CA ALA A 140 -12.88 3.61 11.28
C ALA A 140 -13.11 4.96 10.60
N ARG A 141 -13.41 6.01 11.39
CA ARG A 141 -13.56 7.38 10.89
C ARG A 141 -12.26 7.92 10.27
N SER A 142 -11.12 7.73 10.92
CA SER A 142 -9.82 8.19 10.42
C SER A 142 -9.41 7.49 9.12
N VAL A 143 -9.61 6.17 9.04
CA VAL A 143 -9.37 5.38 7.81
C VAL A 143 -10.31 5.82 6.71
N SER A 144 -11.61 5.96 7.00
CA SER A 144 -12.61 6.42 6.03
C SER A 144 -12.28 7.82 5.48
N PHE A 145 -11.86 8.75 6.34
CA PHE A 145 -11.41 10.07 5.91
C PHE A 145 -10.18 10.01 5.00
N SER A 146 -9.20 9.17 5.35
CA SER A 146 -7.99 8.98 4.56
C SER A 146 -8.27 8.35 3.19
N LEU A 147 -9.17 7.36 3.14
CA LEU A 147 -9.65 6.77 1.89
C LEU A 147 -10.42 7.78 1.05
N ALA A 148 -11.33 8.55 1.64
CA ALA A 148 -12.07 9.59 0.94
C ALA A 148 -11.13 10.59 0.27
N ARG A 149 -10.06 11.02 0.97
CA ARG A 149 -9.04 11.89 0.38
C ARG A 149 -8.21 11.21 -0.70
N ALA A 150 -7.87 9.94 -0.55
CA ALA A 150 -7.11 9.19 -1.55
C ALA A 150 -7.89 8.99 -2.86
N PHE A 151 -9.22 8.82 -2.78
CA PHE A 151 -10.07 8.68 -3.96
C PHE A 151 -10.54 10.01 -4.53
N ALA A 152 -10.65 11.07 -3.73
CA ALA A 152 -11.18 12.35 -4.17
C ALA A 152 -10.36 12.91 -5.34
N GLY A 153 -10.99 13.03 -6.51
CA GLY A 153 -10.32 13.56 -7.69
C GLY A 153 -9.46 12.56 -8.46
N ALA A 154 -9.42 11.29 -8.04
CA ALA A 154 -8.65 10.27 -8.74
C ALA A 154 -9.18 10.05 -10.15
N GLU A 155 -8.29 10.06 -11.14
CA GLU A 155 -8.61 9.79 -12.55
C GLU A 155 -8.33 8.32 -12.91
N CYS A 156 -7.45 7.68 -12.13
CA CYS A 156 -7.06 6.30 -12.32
C CYS A 156 -6.92 5.57 -10.97
N VAL A 157 -7.44 4.34 -10.90
CA VAL A 157 -7.24 3.41 -9.78
C VAL A 157 -6.61 2.13 -10.30
N VAL A 158 -5.48 1.74 -9.70
CA VAL A 158 -4.72 0.54 -10.11
C VAL A 158 -4.65 -0.47 -8.96
N PHE A 159 -5.12 -1.69 -9.23
CA PHE A 159 -5.09 -2.81 -8.28
C PHE A 159 -3.93 -3.75 -8.59
N LEU A 160 -2.97 -3.86 -7.65
CA LEU A 160 -1.77 -4.70 -7.80
C LEU A 160 -1.80 -5.87 -6.82
N GLY A 161 -1.81 -7.10 -7.34
CA GLY A 161 -1.79 -8.32 -6.51
C GLY A 161 -3.02 -8.47 -5.61
N PHE A 162 -4.17 -7.95 -6.02
CA PHE A 162 -5.34 -7.77 -5.15
C PHE A 162 -6.38 -8.90 -5.29
N GLY A 163 -6.84 -9.46 -4.17
CA GLY A 163 -7.74 -10.62 -4.16
C GLY A 163 -9.24 -10.35 -4.36
N TYR A 164 -9.67 -9.09 -4.54
CA TYR A 164 -11.09 -8.67 -4.69
C TYR A 164 -12.10 -9.34 -3.74
N LEU A 165 -11.64 -9.69 -2.54
CA LEU A 165 -12.48 -10.32 -1.53
C LEU A 165 -13.59 -9.36 -1.11
N LYS A 166 -14.76 -9.92 -0.77
CA LYS A 166 -15.94 -9.14 -0.39
C LYS A 166 -15.61 -8.13 0.73
N SER A 167 -14.90 -8.56 1.77
CA SER A 167 -14.49 -7.72 2.89
C SER A 167 -13.62 -6.53 2.48
N ASN A 168 -12.67 -6.73 1.57
CA ASN A 168 -11.83 -5.62 1.10
C ASN A 168 -12.64 -4.68 0.19
N MET A 169 -13.50 -5.23 -0.66
CA MET A 169 -14.35 -4.41 -1.54
C MET A 169 -15.40 -3.62 -0.77
N GLU A 170 -15.91 -4.12 0.35
CA GLU A 170 -16.82 -3.38 1.23
C GLU A 170 -16.19 -2.09 1.79
N ILE A 171 -14.87 -2.07 1.95
CA ILE A 171 -14.14 -0.88 2.41
C ILE A 171 -14.04 0.19 1.32
N ILE A 172 -13.75 -0.20 0.07
CA ILE A 172 -13.35 0.77 -0.98
C ILE A 172 -14.34 0.96 -2.13
N ALA A 173 -15.26 0.01 -2.36
CA ALA A 173 -16.12 0.02 -3.55
C ALA A 173 -17.07 1.22 -3.59
N HIS A 174 -17.46 1.75 -2.43
CA HIS A 174 -18.30 2.94 -2.38
C HIS A 174 -17.57 4.17 -2.93
N PHE A 175 -16.33 4.42 -2.50
CA PHE A 175 -15.52 5.55 -3.00
C PHE A 175 -15.30 5.47 -4.52
N ILE A 176 -15.02 4.26 -5.03
CA ILE A 176 -14.89 4.02 -6.48
C ILE A 176 -16.17 4.40 -7.22
N LYS A 177 -17.34 3.96 -6.71
CA LYS A 177 -18.64 4.27 -7.32
C LYS A 177 -18.97 5.76 -7.27
N GLU A 178 -18.60 6.44 -6.18
CA GLU A 178 -18.79 7.88 -6.05
C GLU A 178 -17.98 8.65 -7.09
N GLU A 179 -16.70 8.29 -7.28
CA GLU A 179 -15.89 8.93 -8.32
C GLU A 179 -16.37 8.58 -9.73
N GLN A 180 -16.73 7.33 -10.00
CA GLN A 180 -17.35 6.92 -11.28
C GLN A 180 -18.67 7.67 -11.58
N ALA A 181 -19.42 8.07 -10.55
CA ALA A 181 -20.64 8.86 -10.74
C ALA A 181 -20.35 10.33 -11.07
N ARG A 182 -19.15 10.82 -10.78
CA ARG A 182 -18.73 12.22 -10.99
C ARG A 182 -17.88 12.41 -12.25
N ARG A 183 -17.12 11.38 -12.66
CA ARG A 183 -16.15 11.44 -13.76
C ARG A 183 -15.90 10.07 -14.38
N ASP A 184 -15.25 10.06 -15.55
CA ASP A 184 -14.69 8.84 -16.11
C ASP A 184 -13.47 8.41 -15.31
N LEU A 185 -13.62 7.33 -14.53
CA LEU A 185 -12.55 6.76 -13.73
C LEU A 185 -11.95 5.54 -14.45
N ALA A 186 -10.67 5.64 -14.83
CA ALA A 186 -9.93 4.51 -15.36
C ALA A 186 -9.61 3.52 -14.23
N ILE A 187 -9.92 2.23 -14.45
CA ILE A 187 -9.64 1.19 -13.44
C ILE A 187 -8.86 0.07 -14.11
N TYR A 188 -7.69 -0.21 -13.56
CA TYR A 188 -6.83 -1.31 -13.99
C TYR A 188 -6.57 -2.27 -12.83
N GLY A 189 -6.39 -3.55 -13.12
CA GLY A 189 -6.07 -4.49 -12.06
C GLY A 189 -5.48 -5.80 -12.52
N THR A 190 -4.64 -6.38 -11.68
CA THR A 190 -4.18 -7.76 -11.86
C THR A 190 -5.32 -8.71 -11.52
N ALA A 191 -5.55 -9.69 -12.38
CA ALA A 191 -6.41 -10.84 -12.15
C ALA A 191 -5.63 -12.15 -12.18
N TYR A 192 -4.34 -12.10 -11.83
CA TYR A 192 -3.43 -13.23 -11.91
C TYR A 192 -4.01 -14.44 -11.17
N ARG A 193 -4.24 -15.54 -11.89
CA ARG A 193 -4.82 -16.79 -11.35
C ARG A 193 -6.19 -16.65 -10.68
N LEU A 194 -6.93 -15.56 -10.92
CA LEU A 194 -8.31 -15.47 -10.45
C LEU A 194 -9.21 -16.44 -11.21
N SER A 195 -10.09 -17.13 -10.48
CA SER A 195 -11.13 -17.93 -11.12
C SER A 195 -12.06 -17.06 -11.97
N ARG A 196 -12.72 -17.65 -12.98
CA ARG A 196 -13.72 -16.92 -13.78
C ARG A 196 -14.82 -16.29 -12.91
N ASN A 197 -15.19 -16.97 -11.82
CA ASN A 197 -16.21 -16.49 -10.90
C ASN A 197 -15.70 -15.27 -10.08
N ASP A 198 -14.48 -15.35 -9.57
CA ASP A 198 -13.90 -14.24 -8.79
C ASP A 198 -13.62 -13.02 -9.67
N ARG A 199 -13.14 -13.23 -10.91
CA ARG A 199 -13.02 -12.14 -11.89
C ARG A 199 -14.37 -11.50 -12.20
N SER A 200 -15.43 -12.29 -12.36
CA SER A 200 -16.79 -11.76 -12.59
C SER A 200 -17.31 -10.97 -11.39
N ARG A 201 -17.00 -11.41 -10.16
CA ARG A 201 -17.33 -10.69 -8.94
C ARG A 201 -16.56 -9.38 -8.83
N ALA A 202 -15.25 -9.40 -9.12
CA ALA A 202 -14.42 -8.21 -9.15
C ALA A 202 -14.98 -7.15 -10.11
N ILE A 203 -15.32 -7.52 -11.35
CA ILE A 203 -15.94 -6.63 -12.33
C ILE A 203 -17.28 -6.06 -11.82
N ARG A 204 -18.08 -6.85 -11.09
CA ARG A 204 -19.33 -6.36 -10.49
C ARG A 204 -19.09 -5.28 -9.44
N TYR A 205 -18.02 -5.38 -8.66
CA TYR A 205 -17.67 -4.34 -7.70
C TYR A 205 -17.11 -3.08 -8.36
N LEU A 206 -16.24 -3.25 -9.35
CA LEU A 206 -15.50 -2.16 -9.99
C LEU A 206 -16.27 -1.47 -11.13
N GLY A 207 -17.33 -2.08 -11.64
CA GLY A 207 -18.05 -1.60 -12.80
C GLY A 207 -17.45 -2.09 -14.13
N ARG A 208 -18.18 -1.83 -15.22
CA ARG A 208 -17.87 -2.38 -16.55
C ARG A 208 -16.64 -1.77 -17.23
N SER A 209 -16.20 -0.59 -16.79
CA SER A 209 -15.01 0.08 -17.33
C SER A 209 -13.68 -0.50 -16.79
N ALA A 210 -13.74 -1.41 -15.81
CA ALA A 210 -12.54 -1.98 -15.22
C ALA A 210 -11.83 -2.98 -16.14
N THR A 211 -10.54 -2.74 -16.37
CA THR A 211 -9.65 -3.60 -17.14
C THR A 211 -8.87 -4.51 -16.20
N LEU A 212 -9.26 -5.79 -16.15
CA LEU A 212 -8.61 -6.81 -15.33
C LEU A 212 -7.81 -7.79 -16.19
N ALA A 213 -6.48 -7.83 -16.01
CA ALA A 213 -5.55 -8.62 -16.82
C ALA A 213 -4.88 -9.74 -16.00
N ASP A 214 -4.80 -10.94 -16.58
CA ASP A 214 -4.14 -12.12 -15.96
C ASP A 214 -2.62 -12.02 -16.11
N VAL A 215 -2.04 -11.02 -15.45
CA VAL A 215 -0.62 -10.64 -15.52
C VAL A 215 -0.10 -10.28 -14.13
N THR A 216 1.21 -10.27 -13.96
CA THR A 216 1.87 -9.80 -12.74
C THR A 216 1.68 -8.29 -12.54
N ALA A 217 1.91 -7.79 -11.32
CA ALA A 217 1.82 -6.35 -11.02
C ALA A 217 2.79 -5.51 -11.87
N LEU A 218 3.99 -6.03 -12.12
CA LEU A 218 4.99 -5.34 -12.95
C LEU A 218 4.53 -5.27 -14.41
N GLU A 219 4.03 -6.37 -14.97
CA GLU A 219 3.53 -6.40 -16.34
C GLU A 219 2.33 -5.48 -16.54
N LEU A 220 1.40 -5.43 -15.57
CA LEU A 220 0.26 -4.51 -15.62
C LEU A 220 0.73 -3.05 -15.72
N LEU A 221 1.67 -2.65 -14.86
CA LEU A 221 2.19 -1.28 -14.83
C LEU A 221 3.03 -0.92 -16.05
N ARG A 222 3.72 -1.89 -16.67
CA ARG A 222 4.53 -1.67 -17.87
C ARG A 222 3.72 -1.62 -19.15
N ASN A 223 2.70 -2.47 -19.25
CA ASN A 223 2.08 -2.78 -20.56
C ASN A 223 0.61 -2.40 -20.65
N THR A 224 -0.04 -2.02 -19.55
CA THR A 224 -1.50 -1.80 -19.53
C THR A 224 -1.90 -0.45 -18.96
N VAL A 225 -1.26 -0.03 -17.87
CA VAL A 225 -1.52 1.29 -17.28
C VAL A 225 -0.74 2.34 -18.07
N PRO A 226 -1.40 3.37 -18.62
CA PRO A 226 -0.71 4.44 -19.36
C PRO A 226 -0.06 5.44 -18.38
N LEU A 227 0.94 4.99 -17.62
CA LEU A 227 1.57 5.80 -16.57
C LEU A 227 2.17 7.11 -17.10
N ASP A 228 2.66 7.12 -18.34
CA ASP A 228 3.22 8.31 -18.98
C ASP A 228 2.16 9.40 -19.25
N GLU A 229 0.90 8.99 -19.50
CA GLU A 229 -0.23 9.92 -19.65
C GLU A 229 -0.76 10.42 -18.30
N LEU A 230 -0.43 9.71 -17.21
CA LEU A 230 -0.86 10.01 -15.84
C LEU A 230 0.22 10.73 -15.01
N ALA A 231 1.43 10.86 -15.54
CA ALA A 231 2.52 11.54 -14.84
C ALA A 231 2.21 13.04 -14.71
N PRO A 232 2.47 13.67 -13.55
CA PRO A 232 2.42 15.12 -13.45
C PRO A 232 3.36 15.73 -14.49
N GLU A 233 2.93 16.78 -15.20
CA GLU A 233 3.84 17.57 -16.04
C GLU A 233 5.05 17.99 -15.18
N ALA A 234 6.25 17.62 -15.65
CA ALA A 234 7.51 17.77 -14.90
C ALA A 234 7.96 19.24 -14.75
#